data_AF-A0A1V9ZFY1-F1
#
_entry.id   AF-A0A1V9ZFY1-F1
#
_cell.length_a   1.000
_cell.length_b   1.000
_cell.length_c   1.000
_cell.angle_alpha   90.00
_cell.angle_beta   90.00
_cell.angle_gamma   90.00
#
_symmetry.space_group_name_H-M   'P 1'
#
loop_
_entity.id
_entity.type
_entity.pdbx_description
1 polymer ?
#
loop_
_entity_poly.entity_id
_entity_poly.type
_entity_poly.pdbx_seq_one_letter_code
_entity_poly.pdbx_strand_id
1 'polypeptide(L)'
;MVRAAREFVALPSNVEAVLTVKFGNRALSRSTAGQANIVVDTRAPFSLLHEAVNLEVNRIKLAYDSTAAALKDKATMAPPDPLDIWVKPGEGKSQVDYVQLDELGFPPQINALWASAQRQRSSAAAAFKLKLYIYATKVKLHEATIQRANENRIQAMMNAIHEVNRAVQVVPGPATTRYLATSFARLPSGCEPDFVNLPTSPVIEQLTHVDQHNERDTRNDAEADYRDHSQYQVVHFLIDGTPVPYMVNTPELRCALGLPPYPICPTSNATSRPAVQHNGVATNIPDVDHAQSDDDETCMT
;
A
#
# COMPACT_ATOMS: atom_id res chain seq x y z
N MET A 1 71.07 30.28 -30.22
CA MET A 1 69.82 29.73 -30.81
C MET A 1 68.64 30.52 -30.27
N VAL A 2 68.13 31.47 -31.06
CA VAL A 2 66.91 32.21 -30.73
C VAL A 2 65.75 31.23 -30.91
N ARG A 3 65.05 30.89 -29.83
CA ARG A 3 63.81 30.10 -29.89
C ARG A 3 62.83 30.91 -30.73
N ALA A 4 62.45 30.41 -31.90
CA ALA A 4 61.42 31.01 -32.73
C ALA A 4 60.19 31.27 -31.83
N ALA A 5 59.69 32.50 -31.84
CA ALA A 5 58.48 32.87 -31.11
C ALA A 5 57.36 31.94 -31.60
N ARG A 6 56.79 31.15 -30.69
CA ARG A 6 55.64 30.30 -31.01
C ARG A 6 54.48 31.24 -31.38
N GLU A 7 54.01 31.15 -32.61
CA GLU A 7 52.81 31.86 -33.04
C GLU A 7 51.62 31.42 -32.17
N PHE A 8 51.02 32.38 -31.48
CA PHE A 8 49.86 32.16 -30.65
C PHE A 8 48.63 32.19 -31.56
N VAL A 9 47.98 31.05 -31.77
CA VAL A 9 46.79 30.95 -32.62
C VAL A 9 45.58 31.47 -31.85
N ALA A 10 44.71 32.25 -32.48
CA ALA A 10 43.47 32.70 -31.83
C ALA A 10 42.56 31.50 -31.50
N LEU A 11 41.75 31.61 -30.44
CA LEU A 11 40.74 30.61 -30.11
C LEU A 11 39.77 30.47 -31.30
N PRO A 12 39.55 29.24 -31.82
CA PRO A 12 38.57 29.02 -32.87
C PRO A 12 37.16 29.42 -32.41
N SER A 13 36.36 29.95 -33.34
CA SER A 13 34.95 30.27 -33.06
C SER A 13 34.16 29.01 -32.70
N ASN A 14 34.48 27.88 -33.32
CA ASN A 14 33.85 26.59 -33.04
C ASN A 14 34.90 25.60 -32.52
N VAL A 15 34.62 24.99 -31.37
CA VAL A 15 35.50 24.00 -30.73
C VAL A 15 34.71 22.72 -30.52
N GLU A 16 35.31 21.58 -30.84
CA GLU A 16 34.74 20.28 -30.53
C GLU A 16 34.82 20.04 -29.00
N ALA A 17 33.71 19.64 -28.39
CA ALA A 17 33.63 19.31 -26.99
C ALA A 17 33.14 17.87 -26.80
N VAL A 18 33.76 17.17 -25.87
CA VAL A 18 33.34 15.85 -25.41
C VAL A 18 32.56 16.04 -24.11
N LEU A 19 31.24 15.86 -24.20
CA LEU A 19 30.36 15.82 -23.05
C LEU A 19 30.40 14.42 -22.42
N THR A 20 30.69 14.34 -21.13
CA THR A 20 30.69 13.09 -20.36
C THR A 20 29.73 13.20 -19.19
N VAL A 21 28.70 12.36 -19.19
CA VAL A 21 27.79 12.23 -18.05
C VAL A 21 28.27 11.08 -17.18
N LYS A 22 28.43 11.33 -15.88
CA LYS A 22 28.88 10.34 -14.91
C LYS A 22 27.89 10.19 -13.76
N PHE A 23 27.88 9.01 -13.15
CA PHE A 23 27.10 8.75 -11.95
C PHE A 23 27.86 9.08 -10.66
N GLY A 24 27.18 9.78 -9.76
CA GLY A 24 27.67 10.12 -8.42
C GLY A 24 27.90 11.62 -8.27
N ASN A 25 28.90 11.99 -7.48
CA ASN A 25 29.30 13.39 -7.31
C ASN A 25 30.75 13.60 -7.79
N ARG A 26 31.20 14.85 -7.83
CA ARG A 26 32.55 15.23 -8.28
C ARG A 26 33.69 14.50 -7.54
N ALA A 27 33.48 14.09 -6.29
CA ALA A 27 34.51 13.43 -5.47
C ALA A 27 34.49 11.90 -5.55
N LEU A 28 33.33 11.29 -5.84
CA LEU A 28 33.09 9.86 -5.70
C LEU A 28 32.43 9.25 -6.95
N SER A 29 32.59 9.87 -8.11
CA SER A 29 32.07 9.34 -9.36
C SER A 29 32.76 8.03 -9.74
N ARG A 30 31.99 6.95 -9.90
CA ARG A 30 32.54 5.60 -10.18
C ARG A 30 32.32 5.10 -11.60
N SER A 31 31.27 5.56 -12.29
CA SER A 31 30.92 5.08 -13.63
C SER A 31 30.44 6.18 -14.57
N THR A 32 30.69 5.99 -15.87
CA THR A 32 30.21 6.86 -16.94
C THR A 32 28.84 6.37 -17.41
N ALA A 33 27.86 7.27 -17.47
CA ALA A 33 26.53 6.99 -17.99
C ALA A 33 26.51 7.04 -19.53
N GLY A 34 27.25 7.98 -20.11
CA GLY A 34 27.38 8.12 -21.56
C GLY A 34 28.30 9.28 -21.94
N GLN A 35 28.62 9.35 -23.22
CA GLN A 35 29.41 10.42 -23.81
C GLN A 35 28.82 10.86 -25.15
N ALA A 36 28.94 12.16 -25.45
CA ALA A 36 28.53 12.76 -26.71
C ALA A 36 29.58 13.77 -27.17
N ASN A 37 29.75 13.90 -28.49
CA ASN A 37 30.56 14.97 -29.06
C ASN A 37 29.62 16.09 -29.51
N ILE A 38 29.89 17.32 -29.08
CA ILE A 38 29.15 18.52 -29.47
C ILE A 38 30.11 19.55 -30.03
N VAL A 39 29.59 20.51 -30.80
CA VAL A 39 30.34 21.68 -31.25
C VAL A 39 29.91 22.86 -30.40
N VAL A 40 30.88 23.53 -29.78
CA VAL A 40 30.65 24.70 -28.93
C VAL A 40 31.11 25.94 -29.67
N ASP A 41 30.18 26.88 -29.87
CA ASP A 41 30.51 28.23 -30.31
C ASP A 41 31.06 29.01 -29.11
N THR A 42 32.33 29.41 -29.19
CA THR A 42 33.04 30.10 -28.11
C THR A 42 32.68 31.59 -28.01
N ARG A 43 31.97 32.12 -29.01
CA ARG A 43 31.51 33.51 -29.07
C ARG A 43 30.03 33.65 -28.70
N ALA A 44 29.30 32.53 -28.70
CA ALA A 44 27.92 32.47 -28.28
C ALA A 44 27.78 32.70 -26.75
N PRO A 45 26.61 33.21 -26.29
CA PRO A 45 26.32 33.29 -24.88
C PRO A 45 26.27 31.89 -24.25
N PHE A 46 26.57 31.81 -22.95
CA PHE A 46 26.58 30.55 -22.19
C PHE A 46 25.24 29.82 -22.22
N SER A 47 24.13 30.54 -22.35
CA SER A 47 22.79 29.97 -22.47
C SER A 47 22.65 28.98 -23.64
N LEU A 48 23.28 29.27 -24.79
CA LEU A 48 23.26 28.37 -25.95
C LEU A 48 24.08 27.09 -25.72
N LEU A 49 25.22 27.20 -25.01
CA LEU A 49 25.95 26.02 -24.57
C LEU A 49 25.09 25.19 -23.61
N HIS A 50 24.45 25.85 -22.64
CA HIS A 50 23.63 25.19 -21.63
C HIS A 50 22.47 24.43 -22.26
N GLU A 51 21.77 25.03 -23.22
CA GLU A 51 20.69 24.40 -23.97
C GLU A 51 21.18 23.19 -24.80
N ALA A 52 22.29 23.35 -25.52
CA ALA A 52 22.88 22.26 -26.31
C ALA A 52 23.31 21.08 -25.43
N VAL A 53 23.91 21.37 -24.28
CA VAL A 53 24.31 20.38 -23.29
C VAL A 53 23.08 19.69 -22.69
N ASN A 54 22.03 20.45 -22.35
CA ASN A 54 20.78 19.89 -21.83
C ASN A 54 20.14 18.90 -22.81
N LEU A 55 20.10 19.25 -24.08
CA LEU A 55 19.57 18.41 -25.13
C LEU A 55 20.35 17.08 -25.25
N GLU A 56 21.69 17.13 -25.20
CA GLU A 56 22.51 15.91 -25.23
C GLU A 56 22.44 15.08 -23.95
N VAL A 57 22.34 15.71 -22.77
CA VAL A 57 22.12 14.98 -21.51
C VAL A 57 20.81 14.20 -21.58
N ASN A 58 19.75 14.81 -22.12
CA ASN A 58 18.46 14.13 -22.29
C ASN A 58 18.56 12.96 -23.29
N ARG A 59 19.33 13.10 -24.38
CA ARG A 59 19.63 11.97 -25.28
C ARG A 59 20.38 10.85 -24.58
N ILE A 60 21.41 11.17 -23.79
CA ILE A 60 22.17 10.19 -23.00
C ILE A 60 21.27 9.52 -21.96
N LYS A 61 20.35 10.28 -21.33
CA LYS A 61 19.36 9.77 -20.39
C LYS A 61 18.48 8.71 -21.04
N LEU A 62 17.87 9.04 -22.18
CA LEU A 62 16.99 8.12 -22.92
C LEU A 62 17.76 6.86 -23.35
N ALA A 63 18.98 7.02 -23.85
CA ALA A 63 19.83 5.90 -24.22
C ALA A 63 20.17 5.01 -23.00
N TYR A 64 20.54 5.61 -21.87
CA TYR A 64 20.83 4.89 -20.62
C TYR A 64 19.60 4.13 -20.11
N ASP A 65 18.44 4.80 -20.03
CA ASP A 65 17.19 4.22 -19.52
C ASP A 65 16.72 3.03 -20.38
N SER A 66 17.06 3.01 -21.68
CA SER A 66 16.77 1.90 -22.59
C SER A 66 17.72 0.70 -22.45
N THR A 67 18.80 0.81 -21.68
CA THR A 67 19.78 -0.29 -21.55
C THR A 67 19.21 -1.46 -20.74
N ALA A 68 19.59 -2.69 -21.11
CA ALA A 68 19.18 -3.89 -20.37
C ALA A 68 19.58 -3.85 -18.88
N ALA A 69 20.69 -3.20 -18.54
CA ALA A 69 21.13 -3.00 -17.17
C ALA A 69 20.21 -2.04 -16.40
N ALA A 70 19.82 -0.90 -17.00
CA ALA A 70 18.89 0.03 -16.39
C ALA A 70 17.49 -0.58 -16.20
N LEU A 71 17.01 -1.32 -17.21
CA LEU A 71 15.74 -2.05 -17.14
C LEU A 71 15.76 -3.13 -16.06
N LYS A 72 16.83 -3.92 -15.99
CA LYS A 72 17.02 -4.95 -14.94
C LYS A 72 17.07 -4.35 -13.54
N ASP A 73 17.80 -3.25 -13.38
CA ASP A 73 17.96 -2.57 -12.10
C ASP A 73 16.75 -1.69 -11.74
N LYS A 74 15.75 -1.58 -12.62
CA LYS A 74 14.63 -0.63 -12.54
C LYS A 74 15.11 0.76 -12.15
N ALA A 75 16.17 1.21 -12.82
CA ALA A 75 16.84 2.45 -12.48
C ALA A 75 16.80 3.42 -13.66
N THR A 76 16.67 4.70 -13.34
CA THR A 76 16.73 5.80 -14.29
C THR A 76 17.88 6.74 -13.94
N MET A 77 18.44 7.37 -14.98
CA MET A 77 19.38 8.48 -14.78
C MET A 77 18.60 9.75 -14.45
N ALA A 78 18.95 10.39 -13.34
CA ALA A 78 18.43 11.69 -12.92
C ALA A 78 19.57 12.72 -13.00
N PRO A 79 19.67 13.48 -14.10
CA PRO A 79 20.58 14.62 -14.17
C PRO A 79 20.15 15.74 -13.19
N PRO A 80 21.06 16.60 -12.75
CA PRO A 80 20.73 17.72 -11.87
C PRO A 80 19.87 18.75 -12.61
N ASP A 81 18.96 19.38 -11.88
CA ASP A 81 18.13 20.48 -12.37
C ASP A 81 18.23 21.67 -11.39
N PRO A 82 18.89 22.78 -11.77
CA PRO A 82 19.51 23.06 -13.07
C PRO A 82 20.81 22.26 -13.31
N LEU A 83 21.21 22.14 -14.58
CA LEU A 83 22.45 21.43 -14.95
C LEU A 83 23.70 22.21 -14.54
N ASP A 84 24.55 21.55 -13.74
CA ASP A 84 25.90 22.02 -13.44
C ASP A 84 26.92 21.45 -14.44
N ILE A 85 27.50 22.33 -15.26
CA ILE A 85 28.51 21.98 -16.26
C ILE A 85 29.91 22.16 -15.66
N TRP A 86 30.71 21.10 -15.63
CA TRP A 86 32.06 21.11 -15.08
C TRP A 86 33.11 20.94 -16.16
N VAL A 87 34.25 21.62 -16.01
CA VAL A 87 35.38 21.52 -16.93
C VAL A 87 36.67 21.20 -16.18
N LYS A 88 37.51 20.39 -16.82
CA LYS A 88 38.84 20.05 -16.33
C LYS A 88 39.83 21.17 -16.67
N PRO A 89 40.39 21.90 -15.69
CA PRO A 89 41.23 23.09 -15.94
C PRO A 89 42.60 22.80 -16.58
N GLY A 90 43.03 21.54 -16.64
CA GLY A 90 44.28 21.14 -17.29
C GLY A 90 44.59 19.65 -17.16
N GLU A 91 45.52 19.16 -17.97
CA GLU A 91 45.93 17.75 -17.88
C GLU A 91 46.64 17.45 -16.55
N GLY A 92 46.29 16.33 -15.92
CA GLY A 92 46.77 15.92 -14.59
C GLY A 92 45.98 16.45 -13.38
N LYS A 93 44.97 17.32 -13.58
CA LYS A 93 44.11 17.79 -12.48
C LYS A 93 43.09 16.75 -12.05
N SER A 94 42.92 16.62 -10.73
CA SER A 94 41.98 15.67 -10.14
C SER A 94 40.55 16.13 -10.38
N GLN A 95 39.59 15.21 -10.26
CA GLN A 95 38.18 15.52 -10.47
C GLN A 95 37.64 16.57 -9.49
N VAL A 96 38.18 16.61 -8.28
CA VAL A 96 37.82 17.58 -7.23
C VAL A 96 38.20 19.01 -7.64
N ASP A 97 39.22 19.15 -8.49
CA ASP A 97 39.70 20.45 -8.98
C ASP A 97 38.93 20.95 -10.22
N TYR A 98 37.88 20.26 -10.65
CA TYR A 98 37.10 20.70 -11.80
C TYR A 98 36.32 21.96 -11.44
N VAL A 99 36.26 22.88 -12.39
CA VAL A 99 35.64 24.19 -12.21
C VAL A 99 34.29 24.20 -12.90
N GLN A 100 33.29 24.75 -12.23
CA GLN A 100 31.95 24.93 -12.78
C GLN A 100 31.98 26.06 -13.81
N LEU A 101 31.35 25.83 -14.95
CA LEU A 101 31.07 26.87 -15.93
C LEU A 101 29.77 27.57 -15.57
N ASP A 102 29.85 28.88 -15.48
CA ASP A 102 28.74 29.82 -15.38
C ASP A 102 28.89 30.88 -16.48
N GLU A 103 27.92 31.79 -16.58
CA GLU A 103 27.89 32.82 -17.64
C GLU A 103 29.13 33.73 -17.61
N LEU A 104 29.61 34.06 -16.41
CA LEU A 104 30.79 34.92 -16.22
C LEU A 104 32.10 34.16 -16.44
N GLY A 105 32.14 32.89 -16.07
CA GLY A 105 33.30 32.02 -16.15
C GLY A 105 33.49 31.37 -17.52
N PHE A 106 32.47 31.33 -18.37
CA PHE A 106 32.55 30.66 -19.67
C PHE A 106 33.65 31.21 -20.59
N PRO A 107 33.68 32.50 -20.95
CA PRO A 107 34.76 33.05 -21.76
C PRO A 107 36.17 32.94 -21.13
N PRO A 108 36.41 33.31 -19.85
CA PRO A 108 37.76 33.26 -19.29
C PRO A 108 38.27 31.83 -19.11
N GLN A 109 37.41 30.86 -18.76
CA GLN A 109 37.84 29.47 -18.58
C GLN A 109 38.22 28.81 -19.90
N ILE A 110 37.44 29.02 -20.98
CA ILE A 110 37.80 28.48 -22.30
C ILE A 110 39.11 29.09 -22.81
N ASN A 111 39.30 30.40 -22.65
CA ASN A 111 40.55 31.06 -23.03
C ASN A 111 41.75 30.53 -22.24
N ALA A 112 41.59 30.29 -20.93
CA ALA A 112 42.65 29.71 -20.10
C ALA A 112 43.01 28.28 -20.55
N LEU A 113 42.01 27.46 -20.87
CA LEU A 113 42.19 26.09 -21.37
C LEU A 113 42.90 26.07 -22.71
N TRP A 114 42.48 26.94 -23.63
CA TRP A 114 43.10 27.10 -24.93
C TRP A 114 44.56 27.55 -24.82
N ALA A 115 44.84 28.58 -24.02
CA ALA A 115 46.20 29.05 -23.76
C ALA A 115 47.07 27.95 -23.15
N SER A 116 46.51 27.12 -22.25
CA SER A 116 47.20 25.97 -21.68
C SER A 116 47.52 24.90 -22.73
N ALA A 117 46.55 24.55 -23.60
CA ALA A 117 46.74 23.57 -24.67
C ALA A 117 47.84 23.98 -25.67
N GLN A 118 47.87 25.26 -26.04
CA GLN A 118 48.91 25.81 -26.94
C GLN A 118 50.31 25.78 -26.34
N ARG A 119 50.43 26.01 -25.02
CA ARG A 119 51.72 25.93 -24.31
C ARG A 119 52.26 24.50 -24.29
N GLN A 120 51.39 23.50 -24.17
CA GLN A 120 51.79 22.10 -24.04
C GLN A 120 52.41 21.55 -25.35
N ARG A 121 51.79 21.69 -26.54
CA ARG A 121 52.40 21.35 -27.85
C ARG A 121 51.71 22.10 -29.01
N SER A 122 52.49 22.57 -30.00
CA SER A 122 51.96 23.27 -31.19
C SER A 122 51.03 22.41 -32.06
N SER A 123 51.23 21.08 -32.10
CA SER A 123 50.32 20.15 -32.77
C SER A 123 49.08 19.77 -31.94
N ALA A 124 49.11 19.98 -30.61
CA ALA A 124 47.97 19.69 -29.73
C ALA A 124 46.86 20.75 -29.84
N ALA A 125 47.19 21.96 -30.31
CA ALA A 125 46.20 22.99 -30.62
C ALA A 125 45.23 22.55 -31.73
N ALA A 126 45.70 21.75 -32.70
CA ALA A 126 44.87 21.21 -33.78
C ALA A 126 43.97 20.05 -33.34
N ALA A 127 44.25 19.43 -32.18
CA ALA A 127 43.48 18.32 -31.62
C ALA A 127 42.77 18.72 -30.30
N PHE A 128 42.65 20.01 -30.03
CA PHE A 128 42.04 20.52 -28.81
C PHE A 128 40.55 20.13 -28.78
N LYS A 129 40.16 19.39 -27.74
CA LYS A 129 38.77 19.10 -27.44
C LYS A 129 38.44 19.56 -26.03
N LEU A 130 37.37 20.33 -25.91
CA LEU A 130 36.85 20.76 -24.61
C LEU A 130 36.24 19.55 -23.89
N LYS A 131 36.59 19.29 -22.63
CA LYS A 131 36.06 18.15 -21.87
C LYS A 131 35.04 18.67 -20.87
N LEU A 132 33.75 18.42 -21.14
CA LEU A 132 32.63 18.81 -20.30
C LEU A 132 32.17 17.60 -19.46
N TYR A 133 31.86 17.84 -18.20
CA TYR A 133 31.45 16.81 -17.25
C TYR A 133 30.16 17.19 -16.54
N ILE A 134 29.24 16.23 -16.45
CA ILE A 134 27.98 16.36 -15.71
C ILE A 134 27.85 15.18 -14.76
N TYR A 135 27.39 15.47 -13.55
CA TYR A 135 27.21 14.48 -12.50
C TYR A 135 25.73 14.21 -12.28
N ALA A 136 25.26 13.08 -12.79
CA ALA A 136 23.91 12.60 -12.61
C ALA A 136 23.84 11.60 -11.45
N THR A 137 22.65 11.42 -10.90
CA THR A 137 22.38 10.37 -9.91
C THR A 137 21.64 9.21 -10.56
N LYS A 138 21.80 8.01 -10.00
CA LYS A 138 21.03 6.83 -10.38
C LYS A 138 19.86 6.71 -9.41
N VAL A 139 18.64 6.86 -9.92
CA VAL A 139 17.41 6.77 -9.12
C VAL A 139 16.74 5.44 -9.44
N LYS A 140 16.43 4.63 -8.43
CA LYS A 140 15.62 3.43 -8.65
C LYS A 140 14.17 3.86 -8.78
N LEU A 141 13.53 3.53 -9.90
CA LEU A 141 12.13 3.84 -10.22
C LEU A 141 11.16 3.16 -9.25
N HIS A 142 11.61 2.13 -8.52
CA HIS A 142 10.87 1.54 -7.42
C HIS A 142 11.85 1.04 -6.34
N GLU A 143 12.03 1.82 -5.28
CA GLU A 143 11.97 1.22 -3.94
C GLU A 143 10.49 1.03 -3.58
N ALA A 144 9.78 0.21 -4.37
CA ALA A 144 8.66 -0.55 -3.83
C ALA A 144 9.28 -1.62 -2.91
N THR A 145 9.91 -1.16 -1.82
CA THR A 145 10.35 -2.05 -0.76
C THR A 145 9.05 -2.58 -0.19
N ILE A 146 8.63 -3.75 -0.67
CA ILE A 146 7.54 -4.53 -0.07
C ILE A 146 7.80 -4.46 1.43
N GLN A 147 6.92 -3.76 2.13
CA GLN A 147 7.20 -3.48 3.52
C GLN A 147 6.97 -4.77 4.28
N ARG A 148 7.79 -5.03 5.30
CA ARG A 148 7.54 -6.18 6.15
C ARG A 148 6.20 -5.94 6.85
N ALA A 149 5.25 -6.84 6.64
CA ALA A 149 4.03 -6.89 7.44
C ALA A 149 4.42 -7.26 8.88
N ASN A 150 4.61 -6.24 9.72
CA ASN A 150 4.77 -6.41 11.15
C ASN A 150 3.39 -6.32 11.83
N GLU A 151 3.27 -6.86 13.04
CA GLU A 151 1.98 -6.99 13.71
C GLU A 151 1.29 -5.63 13.90
N ASN A 152 2.04 -4.58 14.25
CA ASN A 152 1.49 -3.23 14.43
C ASN A 152 0.80 -2.70 13.18
N ARG A 153 1.36 -2.96 12.00
CA ARG A 153 0.77 -2.51 10.73
C ARG A 153 -0.36 -3.40 10.27
N ILE A 154 -0.25 -4.70 10.49
CA ILE A 154 -1.37 -5.61 10.23
C ILE A 154 -2.57 -5.13 11.07
N GLN A 155 -2.37 -4.84 12.35
CA GLN A 155 -3.43 -4.33 13.21
C GLN A 155 -3.98 -2.98 12.74
N ALA A 156 -3.12 -2.05 12.33
CA ALA A 156 -3.57 -0.77 11.77
C ALA A 156 -4.44 -0.95 10.51
N MET A 157 -4.04 -1.86 9.62
CA MET A 157 -4.81 -2.17 8.42
C MET A 157 -6.11 -2.92 8.73
N MET A 158 -6.13 -3.82 9.71
CA MET A 158 -7.37 -4.46 10.17
C MET A 158 -8.36 -3.41 10.69
N ASN A 159 -7.90 -2.46 11.51
CA ASN A 159 -8.75 -1.39 12.01
C ASN A 159 -9.30 -0.52 10.87
N ALA A 160 -8.48 -0.20 9.87
CA ALA A 160 -8.92 0.54 8.69
C ALA A 160 -9.97 -0.23 7.87
N ILE A 161 -9.77 -1.53 7.65
CA ILE A 161 -10.73 -2.42 6.98
C ILE A 161 -12.06 -2.43 7.73
N HIS A 162 -12.04 -2.56 9.07
CA HIS A 162 -13.26 -2.55 9.88
C HIS A 162 -14.02 -1.23 9.79
N GLU A 163 -13.32 -0.10 9.78
CA GLU A 163 -13.94 1.22 9.67
C GLU A 163 -14.67 1.40 8.33
N VAL A 164 -14.02 1.01 7.22
CA VAL A 164 -14.64 1.08 5.88
C VAL A 164 -15.82 0.12 5.76
N ASN A 165 -15.68 -1.11 6.27
CA ASN A 165 -16.74 -2.11 6.19
C ASN A 165 -17.96 -1.78 7.06
N ARG A 166 -17.79 -1.02 8.14
CA ARG A 166 -18.91 -0.48 8.91
C ARG A 166 -19.81 0.41 8.06
N ALA A 167 -19.25 1.13 7.09
CA ALA A 167 -20.00 1.97 6.17
C ALA A 167 -20.71 1.17 5.06
N VAL A 168 -20.14 0.03 4.65
CA VAL A 168 -20.62 -0.79 3.50
C VAL A 168 -21.48 -2.00 3.92
N GLN A 169 -21.60 -2.28 5.22
CA GLN A 169 -22.35 -3.42 5.81
C GLN A 169 -21.92 -4.82 5.37
N VAL A 170 -20.78 -4.95 4.69
CA VAL A 170 -20.19 -6.25 4.34
C VAL A 170 -18.92 -6.42 5.18
N VAL A 171 -19.00 -7.21 6.24
CA VAL A 171 -17.87 -7.44 7.14
C VAL A 171 -17.23 -8.80 6.80
N PRO A 172 -16.00 -8.82 6.25
CA PRO A 172 -15.25 -10.06 6.07
C PRO A 172 -14.94 -10.67 7.43
N GLY A 173 -14.93 -12.00 7.49
CA GLY A 173 -14.63 -12.72 8.72
C GLY A 173 -13.17 -12.54 9.20
N PRO A 174 -12.83 -13.07 10.39
CA PRO A 174 -11.53 -12.83 11.02
C PRO A 174 -10.33 -13.28 10.18
N ALA A 175 -10.40 -14.45 9.54
CA ALA A 175 -9.30 -14.99 8.74
C ALA A 175 -9.12 -14.19 7.45
N THR A 176 -10.23 -13.86 6.80
CA THR A 176 -10.26 -13.03 5.58
C THR A 176 -9.70 -11.64 5.86
N THR A 177 -10.13 -11.00 6.95
CA THR A 177 -9.65 -9.67 7.38
C THR A 177 -8.15 -9.67 7.63
N ARG A 178 -7.63 -10.69 8.33
CA ARG A 178 -6.20 -10.78 8.65
C ARG A 178 -5.34 -10.98 7.39
N TYR A 179 -5.81 -11.77 6.43
CA TYR A 179 -5.13 -11.98 5.15
C TYR A 179 -5.06 -10.68 4.33
N LEU A 180 -6.19 -9.97 4.20
CA LEU A 180 -6.26 -8.68 3.53
C LEU A 180 -5.34 -7.65 4.20
N ALA A 181 -5.43 -7.52 5.53
CA ALA A 181 -4.58 -6.63 6.29
C ALA A 181 -3.08 -6.93 6.12
N THR A 182 -2.71 -8.21 6.06
CA THR A 182 -1.32 -8.63 5.80
C THR A 182 -0.88 -8.22 4.40
N SER A 183 -1.75 -8.33 3.42
CA SER A 183 -1.48 -7.94 2.03
C SER A 183 -1.31 -6.43 1.91
N PHE A 184 -2.19 -5.64 2.55
CA PHE A 184 -2.09 -4.18 2.58
C PHE A 184 -0.91 -3.68 3.41
N ALA A 185 -0.57 -4.36 4.51
CA ALA A 185 0.61 -4.02 5.31
C ALA A 185 1.93 -4.19 4.56
N ARG A 186 1.93 -4.90 3.41
CA ARG A 186 3.09 -5.06 2.53
C ARG A 186 3.22 -3.98 1.47
N LEU A 187 2.19 -3.15 1.28
CA LEU A 187 2.21 -2.09 0.28
C LEU A 187 3.31 -1.05 0.60
N PRO A 188 3.98 -0.50 -0.42
CA PRO A 188 4.98 0.56 -0.24
C PRO A 188 4.37 1.86 0.33
N SER A 189 5.19 2.64 1.03
CA SER A 189 4.81 3.99 1.47
C SER A 189 4.45 4.85 0.26
N GLY A 190 3.20 5.33 0.20
CA GLY A 190 2.68 6.13 -0.92
C GLY A 190 1.68 5.39 -1.82
N CYS A 191 1.48 4.09 -1.62
CA CYS A 191 0.39 3.35 -2.24
C CYS A 191 -0.75 3.21 -1.23
N GLU A 192 -1.88 3.88 -1.46
CA GLU A 192 -3.05 3.73 -0.60
C GLU A 192 -3.79 2.42 -0.92
N PRO A 193 -4.20 1.63 0.10
CA PRO A 193 -4.98 0.43 -0.13
C PRO A 193 -6.38 0.79 -0.63
N ASP A 194 -6.87 0.13 -1.67
CA ASP A 194 -8.28 0.19 -2.03
C ASP A 194 -9.07 -0.71 -1.07
N PHE A 195 -9.68 -0.09 -0.07
CA PHE A 195 -10.53 -0.76 0.91
C PHE A 195 -11.97 -0.95 0.41
N VAL A 196 -12.37 -0.25 -0.64
CA VAL A 196 -13.74 -0.30 -1.18
C VAL A 196 -13.88 -1.47 -2.14
N ASN A 197 -12.91 -1.67 -3.02
CA ASN A 197 -12.86 -2.81 -3.92
C ASN A 197 -11.81 -3.80 -3.42
N LEU A 198 -12.18 -4.59 -2.41
CA LEU A 198 -11.31 -5.65 -1.92
C LEU A 198 -10.97 -6.61 -3.07
N PRO A 199 -9.68 -7.02 -3.21
CA PRO A 199 -9.29 -7.95 -4.26
C PRO A 199 -10.13 -9.23 -4.18
N THR A 200 -10.70 -9.68 -5.29
CA THR A 200 -11.31 -11.01 -5.35
C THR A 200 -10.23 -12.01 -5.79
N SER A 201 -9.98 -13.02 -4.96
CA SER A 201 -8.99 -14.07 -5.20
C SER A 201 -9.55 -15.40 -4.71
N PRO A 202 -9.21 -16.53 -5.35
CA PRO A 202 -9.60 -17.86 -4.87
C PRO A 202 -9.23 -18.11 -3.40
N VAL A 203 -8.11 -17.51 -2.93
CA VAL A 203 -7.69 -17.61 -1.52
C VAL A 203 -8.67 -16.87 -0.61
N ILE A 204 -9.18 -15.72 -1.05
CA ILE A 204 -10.13 -14.92 -0.27
C ILE A 204 -11.49 -15.61 -0.20
N GLU A 205 -11.92 -16.24 -1.29
CA GLU A 205 -13.13 -17.08 -1.29
C GLU A 205 -13.01 -18.27 -0.33
N GLN A 206 -11.86 -18.96 -0.37
CA GLN A 206 -11.57 -20.06 0.57
C GLN A 206 -11.56 -19.59 2.02
N LEU A 207 -10.90 -18.46 2.33
CA LEU A 207 -10.89 -17.90 3.67
C LEU A 207 -12.27 -17.46 4.13
N THR A 208 -13.09 -16.93 3.23
CA THR A 208 -14.49 -16.59 3.52
C THR A 208 -15.29 -17.85 3.88
N HIS A 209 -15.05 -18.96 3.18
CA HIS A 209 -15.67 -20.24 3.51
C HIS A 209 -15.21 -20.78 4.87
N VAL A 210 -13.92 -20.66 5.19
CA VAL A 210 -13.38 -21.02 6.52
C VAL A 210 -14.01 -20.17 7.62
N ASP A 211 -14.13 -18.85 7.41
CA ASP A 211 -14.77 -17.96 8.37
C ASP A 211 -16.24 -18.38 8.62
N GLN A 212 -16.99 -18.71 7.56
CA GLN A 212 -18.37 -19.21 7.69
C GLN A 212 -18.45 -20.55 8.44
N HIS A 213 -17.49 -21.46 8.22
CA HIS A 213 -17.44 -22.73 8.93
C HIS A 213 -17.13 -22.52 10.41
N ASN A 214 -16.12 -21.72 10.73
CA ASN A 214 -15.75 -21.38 12.10
C ASN A 214 -16.89 -20.71 12.87
N GLU A 215 -17.64 -19.81 12.21
CA GLU A 215 -18.82 -19.19 12.82
C GLU A 215 -19.92 -20.23 13.14
N ARG A 216 -20.13 -21.21 12.25
CA ARG A 216 -21.10 -22.28 12.49
C ARG A 216 -20.67 -23.17 13.64
N ASP A 217 -19.40 -23.57 13.67
CA ASP A 217 -18.86 -24.40 14.75
C ASP A 217 -18.97 -23.66 16.09
N THR A 218 -18.58 -22.40 16.14
CA THR A 218 -18.70 -21.58 17.36
C THR A 218 -20.15 -21.46 17.83
N ARG A 219 -21.11 -21.31 16.90
CA ARG A 219 -22.54 -21.30 17.24
C ARG A 219 -23.02 -22.66 17.74
N ASN A 220 -22.59 -23.74 17.10
CA ASN A 220 -22.95 -25.11 17.50
C ASN A 220 -22.40 -25.45 18.89
N ASP A 221 -21.15 -25.07 19.17
CA ASP A 221 -20.51 -25.24 20.47
C ASP A 221 -21.25 -24.43 21.53
N ALA A 222 -21.55 -23.15 21.26
CA ALA A 222 -22.33 -22.31 22.17
C ALA A 222 -23.75 -22.86 22.42
N GLU A 223 -24.39 -23.42 21.40
CA GLU A 223 -25.71 -24.05 21.54
C GLU A 223 -25.64 -25.38 22.29
N ALA A 224 -24.58 -26.18 22.09
CA ALA A 224 -24.33 -27.40 22.83
C ALA A 224 -24.07 -27.10 24.31
N ASP A 225 -23.21 -26.13 24.62
CA ASP A 225 -22.95 -25.64 25.98
C ASP A 225 -24.23 -25.12 26.64
N TYR A 226 -25.04 -24.34 25.91
CA TYR A 226 -26.32 -23.87 26.42
C TYR A 226 -27.30 -25.02 26.70
N ARG A 227 -27.40 -26.00 25.79
CA ARG A 227 -28.25 -27.17 25.97
C ARG A 227 -27.79 -28.02 27.15
N ASP A 228 -26.50 -28.26 27.29
CA ASP A 228 -25.93 -29.02 28.41
C ASP A 228 -26.24 -28.31 29.73
N HIS A 229 -25.94 -27.02 29.84
CA HIS A 229 -26.23 -26.24 31.05
C HIS A 229 -27.72 -26.03 31.33
N SER A 230 -28.59 -26.01 30.31
CA SER A 230 -30.04 -25.86 30.50
C SER A 230 -30.67 -27.05 31.24
N GLN A 231 -30.01 -28.21 31.25
CA GLN A 231 -30.48 -29.40 31.96
C GLN A 231 -30.09 -29.39 33.44
N TYR A 232 -29.13 -28.55 33.84
CA TYR A 232 -28.68 -28.45 35.23
C TYR A 232 -29.41 -27.33 35.97
N GLN A 233 -29.89 -27.63 37.17
CA GLN A 233 -30.52 -26.65 38.05
C GLN A 233 -29.96 -26.78 39.46
N VAL A 234 -29.88 -25.64 40.17
CA VAL A 234 -29.46 -25.64 41.57
C VAL A 234 -30.62 -26.13 42.44
N VAL A 235 -30.42 -27.27 43.10
CA VAL A 235 -31.35 -27.85 44.06
C VAL A 235 -30.71 -27.77 45.44
N HIS A 236 -31.49 -27.37 46.44
CA HIS A 236 -31.02 -27.31 47.83
C HIS A 236 -31.36 -28.61 48.54
N PHE A 237 -30.34 -29.28 49.09
CA PHE A 237 -30.52 -30.47 49.91
C PHE A 237 -30.28 -30.11 51.38
N LEU A 238 -31.14 -30.62 52.26
CA LEU A 238 -30.97 -30.42 53.70
C LEU A 238 -30.00 -31.48 54.23
N ILE A 239 -28.81 -31.07 54.65
CA ILE A 239 -27.79 -31.94 55.23
C ILE A 239 -27.48 -31.41 56.64
N ASP A 240 -27.65 -32.25 57.66
CA ASP A 240 -27.45 -31.89 59.07
C ASP A 240 -28.18 -30.59 59.50
N GLY A 241 -29.39 -30.39 58.96
CA GLY A 241 -30.22 -29.22 59.24
C GLY A 241 -29.86 -27.95 58.47
N THR A 242 -28.85 -27.99 57.59
CA THR A 242 -28.43 -26.85 56.76
C THR A 242 -28.76 -27.08 55.30
N PRO A 243 -29.46 -26.16 54.61
CA PRO A 243 -29.69 -26.25 53.17
C PRO A 243 -28.39 -25.99 52.40
N VAL A 244 -27.92 -26.97 51.63
CA VAL A 244 -26.70 -26.88 50.83
C VAL A 244 -27.08 -26.89 49.34
N PRO A 245 -26.66 -25.90 48.53
CA PRO A 245 -26.94 -25.86 47.11
C PRO A 245 -26.04 -26.84 46.35
N TYR A 246 -26.65 -27.68 45.51
CA TYR A 246 -25.95 -28.53 44.55
C TYR A 246 -26.50 -28.33 43.15
N MET A 247 -25.62 -28.37 42.16
CA MET A 247 -26.02 -28.33 40.75
C MET A 247 -26.34 -29.74 40.28
N VAL A 248 -27.57 -29.99 39.85
CA VAL A 248 -28.08 -31.33 39.56
C VAL A 248 -28.67 -31.37 38.14
N ASN A 249 -28.39 -32.45 37.41
CA ASN A 249 -29.05 -32.75 36.15
C ASN A 249 -30.52 -33.10 36.41
N THR A 250 -31.42 -32.22 35.97
CA THR A 250 -32.86 -32.31 36.27
C THR A 250 -33.53 -33.51 35.59
N PRO A 251 -33.27 -33.81 34.30
CA PRO A 251 -33.76 -35.03 33.66
C PRO A 251 -33.40 -36.33 34.39
N GLU A 252 -32.14 -36.50 34.78
CA GLU A 252 -31.67 -37.71 35.48
C GLU A 252 -32.29 -37.84 36.88
N LEU A 253 -32.35 -36.72 37.63
CA LEU A 253 -33.00 -36.70 38.95
C LEU A 253 -34.47 -37.08 38.85
N ARG A 254 -35.19 -36.58 37.83
CA ARG A 254 -36.60 -36.93 37.60
C ARG A 254 -36.75 -38.41 37.26
N CYS A 255 -35.89 -38.96 36.41
CA CYS A 255 -35.88 -40.38 36.07
C CYS A 255 -35.66 -41.25 37.32
N ALA A 256 -34.68 -40.91 38.16
CA ALA A 256 -34.39 -41.62 39.41
C ALA A 256 -35.58 -41.56 40.40
N LEU A 257 -36.34 -40.47 40.40
CA LEU A 257 -37.54 -40.30 41.22
C LEU A 257 -38.82 -40.89 40.59
N GLY A 258 -38.75 -41.47 39.39
CA GLY A 258 -39.91 -41.98 38.66
C GLY A 258 -40.89 -40.89 38.18
N LEU A 259 -40.42 -39.65 38.06
CA LEU A 259 -41.21 -38.51 37.59
C LEU A 259 -41.20 -38.42 36.06
N PRO A 260 -42.29 -37.94 35.42
CA PRO A 260 -42.37 -37.78 33.97
C PRO A 260 -41.30 -36.79 33.46
N PRO A 261 -40.84 -36.93 32.20
CA PRO A 261 -39.74 -36.12 31.65
C PRO A 261 -40.10 -34.64 31.44
N TYR A 262 -41.38 -34.29 31.56
CA TYR A 262 -41.89 -32.92 31.49
C TYR A 262 -42.29 -32.42 32.89
N PRO A 263 -42.15 -31.12 33.19
CA PRO A 263 -42.58 -30.55 34.46
C PRO A 263 -44.11 -30.67 34.61
N ILE A 264 -44.57 -31.18 35.77
CA ILE A 264 -46.01 -31.39 36.06
C ILE A 264 -46.69 -30.05 36.38
N CYS A 265 -45.92 -29.08 36.89
CA CYS A 265 -46.36 -27.70 37.05
C CYS A 265 -45.53 -26.84 36.09
N PRO A 266 -46.15 -26.10 35.15
CA PRO A 266 -45.45 -25.03 34.44
C PRO A 266 -44.86 -24.08 35.49
N THR A 267 -43.62 -23.66 35.31
CA THR A 267 -42.98 -22.69 36.20
C THR A 267 -43.76 -21.38 36.11
N SER A 268 -44.64 -21.14 37.09
CA SER A 268 -45.55 -20.01 37.16
C SER A 268 -44.81 -18.73 37.55
N ASN A 269 -43.86 -18.30 36.72
CA ASN A 269 -43.28 -16.96 36.79
C ASN A 269 -43.62 -16.12 35.55
N ALA A 270 -44.34 -16.66 34.58
CA ALA A 270 -45.00 -15.87 33.55
C ALA A 270 -46.30 -15.29 34.13
N THR A 271 -46.19 -14.05 34.61
CA THR A 271 -47.29 -13.15 34.99
C THR A 271 -48.00 -13.53 36.29
N SER A 272 -47.63 -12.83 37.37
CA SER A 272 -48.60 -12.39 38.37
C SER A 272 -49.72 -11.62 37.65
N ARG A 273 -50.70 -12.36 37.12
CA ARG A 273 -51.96 -11.79 36.66
C ARG A 273 -52.55 -11.13 37.89
N PRO A 274 -52.81 -9.80 37.93
CA PRO A 274 -53.67 -9.28 38.97
C PRO A 274 -54.98 -10.06 38.85
N ALA A 275 -55.45 -10.62 39.96
CA ALA A 275 -56.73 -11.30 40.01
C ALA A 275 -57.76 -10.38 39.34
N VAL A 276 -58.24 -10.77 38.15
CA VAL A 276 -59.30 -10.04 37.48
C VAL A 276 -60.50 -10.20 38.39
N GLN A 277 -60.83 -9.14 39.13
CA GLN A 277 -62.11 -9.06 39.82
C GLN A 277 -63.19 -9.15 38.75
N HIS A 278 -63.90 -10.27 38.75
CA HIS A 278 -64.99 -10.53 37.82
C HIS A 278 -66.22 -9.71 38.26
N ASN A 279 -66.20 -8.40 38.01
CA ASN A 279 -67.39 -7.56 38.13
C ASN A 279 -68.00 -7.40 36.74
N GLY A 280 -68.85 -8.35 36.35
CA GLY A 280 -69.57 -8.30 35.08
C GLY A 280 -70.52 -9.47 34.94
N VAL A 281 -71.82 -9.15 34.94
CA VAL A 281 -72.97 -10.07 34.85
C VAL A 281 -72.85 -11.00 33.64
N ALA A 282 -73.06 -12.30 33.85
CA ALA A 282 -73.07 -13.32 32.82
C ALA A 282 -74.13 -13.00 31.76
N THR A 283 -73.69 -12.57 30.57
CA THR A 283 -74.56 -12.44 29.39
C THR A 283 -74.47 -13.75 28.62
N ASN A 284 -75.60 -14.47 28.58
CA ASN A 284 -75.77 -15.72 27.84
C ASN A 284 -75.68 -15.41 26.33
N ILE A 285 -74.69 -15.97 25.63
CA ILE A 285 -74.53 -15.81 24.18
C ILE A 285 -75.37 -16.91 23.52
N PRO A 286 -76.38 -16.58 22.70
CA PRO A 286 -77.21 -17.59 22.05
C PRO A 286 -76.41 -18.35 20.99
N ASP A 287 -76.66 -19.66 20.93
CA ASP A 287 -76.11 -20.62 19.96
C ASP A 287 -76.82 -20.43 18.61
N VAL A 288 -76.08 -20.03 17.57
CA VAL A 288 -76.62 -19.66 16.24
C VAL A 288 -76.07 -20.56 15.13
N ASP A 289 -75.75 -21.82 15.43
CA ASP A 289 -75.28 -22.75 14.40
C ASP A 289 -76.34 -23.75 13.92
N HIS A 290 -77.58 -23.67 14.43
CA HIS A 290 -78.69 -24.55 14.02
C HIS A 290 -79.94 -23.76 13.62
N ALA A 291 -79.85 -22.99 12.54
CA ALA A 291 -81.03 -22.55 11.80
C ALA A 291 -81.36 -23.60 10.73
N GLN A 292 -82.44 -24.37 10.97
CA GLN A 292 -83.03 -25.30 10.01
C GLN A 292 -83.49 -24.55 8.77
N SER A 293 -83.10 -25.05 7.59
CA SER A 293 -83.70 -24.67 6.31
C SER A 293 -84.86 -25.61 6.02
N ASP A 294 -86.03 -25.27 6.53
CA ASP A 294 -87.32 -25.81 6.08
C ASP A 294 -88.14 -24.62 5.59
N ASP A 295 -88.39 -24.55 4.29
CA ASP A 295 -89.75 -24.52 3.73
C ASP A 295 -89.74 -24.18 2.23
N ASP A 296 -90.16 -25.18 1.48
CA ASP A 296 -91.03 -25.17 0.30
C ASP A 296 -91.47 -23.81 -0.26
N GLU A 297 -91.24 -23.62 -1.57
CA GLU A 297 -92.10 -22.77 -2.38
C GLU A 297 -92.68 -23.56 -3.56
N THR A 298 -94.00 -23.70 -3.50
CA THR A 298 -94.86 -24.46 -4.41
C THR A 298 -95.12 -23.68 -5.70
N CYS A 299 -94.95 -24.35 -6.83
CA CYS A 299 -95.56 -24.20 -8.17
C CYS A 299 -96.54 -23.04 -8.45
N MET A 300 -96.29 -22.24 -9.51
CA MET A 300 -97.29 -21.84 -10.54
C MET A 300 -96.60 -21.23 -11.78
N THR A 301 -96.65 -21.94 -12.92
CA THR A 301 -97.40 -21.65 -14.17
C THR A 301 -96.90 -22.54 -15.30
#